data_AF-R8BJ42-F1
#
_entry.id   AF-R8BJ42-F1
#
_cell.length_a   1.000
_cell.length_b   1.000
_cell.length_c   1.000
_cell.angle_alpha   90.00
_cell.angle_beta   90.00
_cell.angle_gamma   90.00
#
_symmetry.space_group_name_H-M   'P 1'
#
loop_
_entity.id
_entity.type
_entity.pdbx_description
1 polymer ?
#
loop_
_entity_poly.entity_id
_entity_poly.type
_entity_poly.pdbx_seq_one_letter_code
_entity_poly.pdbx_strand_id
1 'polypeptide(L)'
;MLYAVFATLRSMKQWDGEIIPVEPRRVGPYLLTRAGMIQHADMLKKTKAENKKLKIDLLAGWLQREDEIEMANAQVRAMAEAYMHRLTKTSRNKKLADTPRGTELEGSTKLPKLDDLADSLLQGVAFLEWEGNKASMLKNGVEAFIDLHEI
;
A
#
# COMPACT_ATOMS: atom_id res chain seq x y z
N MET A 1 -13.92 -12.91 11.29
CA MET A 1 -14.11 -14.14 10.46
C MET A 1 -12.80 -14.79 10.08
N LEU A 2 -11.83 -14.12 9.46
CA LEU A 2 -10.54 -14.73 9.07
C LEU A 2 -9.81 -15.40 10.25
N TYR A 3 -9.67 -14.73 11.39
CA TYR A 3 -9.09 -15.33 12.60
C TYR A 3 -9.79 -16.63 13.02
N ALA A 4 -11.12 -16.67 12.98
CA ALA A 4 -11.88 -17.87 13.33
C ALA A 4 -11.65 -18.98 12.31
N VAL A 5 -11.69 -18.68 11.01
CA VAL A 5 -11.44 -19.64 9.93
C VAL A 5 -10.07 -20.29 10.07
N PHE A 6 -9.02 -19.48 10.20
CA PHE A 6 -7.65 -19.98 10.34
C PHE A 6 -7.40 -20.66 11.69
N ALA A 7 -8.05 -20.23 12.78
CA ALA A 7 -8.03 -20.95 14.05
C ALA A 7 -8.68 -22.35 13.92
N THR A 8 -9.79 -22.47 13.19
CA THR A 8 -10.43 -23.75 12.88
C THR A 8 -9.53 -24.62 12.00
N LEU A 9 -8.91 -24.07 10.93
CA LEU A 9 -7.97 -24.83 10.10
C LEU A 9 -6.77 -25.32 10.91
N ARG A 10 -6.29 -24.51 11.85
CA ARG A 10 -5.21 -24.91 12.77
C ARG A 10 -5.65 -26.04 13.71
N SER A 11 -6.85 -25.99 14.29
CA SER A 11 -7.36 -27.06 15.15
C SER A 11 -7.59 -28.37 14.39
N MET A 12 -7.92 -28.27 13.10
CA MET A 12 -8.04 -29.40 12.18
C MET A 12 -6.68 -29.90 11.64
N LYS A 13 -5.56 -29.29 12.03
CA LYS A 13 -4.21 -29.60 11.53
C LYS A 13 -4.07 -29.46 10.00
N GLN A 14 -4.92 -28.62 9.39
CA GLN A 14 -4.88 -28.31 7.95
C GLN A 14 -4.06 -27.07 7.64
N TRP A 15 -3.62 -26.35 8.65
CA TRP A 15 -2.80 -25.15 8.53
C TRP A 15 -1.95 -24.96 9.79
N ASP A 16 -0.66 -24.69 9.62
CA ASP A 16 0.33 -24.50 10.68
C ASP A 16 0.93 -23.09 10.70
N GLY A 17 0.53 -22.22 9.76
CA GLY A 17 0.99 -20.83 9.69
C GLY A 17 0.44 -19.94 10.80
N GLU A 18 0.76 -18.65 10.76
CA GLU A 18 0.33 -17.63 11.72
C GLU A 18 -0.46 -16.49 11.05
N ILE A 19 -1.40 -15.89 11.78
CA ILE A 19 -2.04 -14.62 11.38
C ILE A 19 -1.43 -13.51 12.21
N ILE A 20 -0.73 -12.60 11.52
CA ILE A 20 -0.15 -11.41 12.15
C ILE A 20 -0.99 -10.19 11.75
N PRO A 21 -1.57 -9.47 12.72
CA PRO A 21 -2.23 -8.20 12.44
C PRO A 21 -1.19 -7.13 12.12
N VAL A 22 -1.44 -6.35 11.07
CA VAL A 22 -0.62 -5.18 10.72
C VAL A 22 -1.45 -3.93 10.94
N GLU A 23 -0.93 -2.98 11.72
CA GLU A 23 -1.64 -1.73 12.05
C GLU A 23 -1.75 -0.83 10.81
N PRO A 24 -2.95 -0.68 10.20
CA PRO A 24 -3.08 0.01 8.91
C PRO A 24 -2.70 1.49 8.98
N ARG A 25 -2.84 2.11 10.17
CA ARG A 25 -2.49 3.52 10.39
C ARG A 25 -1.00 3.79 10.31
N ARG A 26 -0.15 2.77 10.45
CA ARG A 26 1.32 2.91 10.40
C ARG A 26 1.90 2.69 9.02
N VAL A 27 1.25 1.87 8.18
CA VAL A 27 1.74 1.49 6.84
C VAL A 27 1.93 2.71 5.93
N GLY A 28 0.89 3.53 5.78
CA GLY A 28 0.92 4.72 4.94
C GLY A 28 2.02 5.71 5.31
N PRO A 29 2.05 6.22 6.57
CA PRO A 29 3.11 7.14 6.99
C PRO A 29 4.51 6.55 6.82
N TYR A 30 4.71 5.28 7.17
CA TYR A 30 6.01 4.63 7.06
C TYR A 30 6.54 4.64 5.62
N LEU A 31 5.76 4.09 4.68
CA LEU A 31 6.22 3.95 3.29
C LEU A 31 6.25 5.28 2.54
N LEU A 32 5.33 6.19 2.81
CA LEU A 32 5.31 7.50 2.14
C LEU A 32 6.47 8.40 2.59
N THR A 33 6.84 8.35 3.87
CA THR A 33 8.05 9.03 4.37
C THR A 33 9.30 8.36 3.79
N ARG A 34 9.38 7.02 3.80
CA ARG A 34 10.50 6.27 3.19
C ARG A 34 10.71 6.62 1.71
N ALA A 35 9.62 6.77 0.97
CA ALA A 35 9.66 7.15 -0.44
C ALA A 35 9.92 8.66 -0.68
N GLY A 36 10.11 9.46 0.38
CA GLY A 36 10.35 10.91 0.28
C GLY A 36 9.14 11.70 -0.23
N MET A 37 7.95 11.10 -0.29
CA MET A 37 6.74 11.75 -0.83
C MET A 37 6.12 12.74 0.16
N ILE A 38 6.44 12.60 1.45
CA ILE A 38 5.95 13.43 2.53
C ILE A 38 7.00 13.51 3.65
N GLN A 39 6.92 14.58 4.45
CA GLN A 39 7.62 14.64 5.73
C GLN A 39 6.70 14.17 6.87
N HIS A 40 7.28 13.70 7.97
CA HIS A 40 6.52 13.29 9.15
C HIS A 40 5.55 14.37 9.67
N ALA A 41 5.93 15.64 9.60
CA ALA A 41 5.10 16.77 10.02
C ALA A 41 3.85 16.98 9.13
N ASP A 42 3.90 16.56 7.87
CA ASP A 42 2.81 16.78 6.90
C ASP A 42 1.73 15.70 6.97
N MET A 43 2.01 14.55 7.60
CA MET A 43 1.04 13.48 7.79
C MET A 43 -0.19 13.91 8.58
N LEU A 44 -0.03 14.82 9.54
CA LEU A 44 -1.12 15.34 10.38
C LEU A 44 -2.04 16.31 9.63
N LYS A 45 -1.60 16.83 8.49
CA LYS A 45 -2.32 17.87 7.72
C LYS A 45 -3.13 17.30 6.56
N LYS A 46 -2.93 16.02 6.21
CA LYS A 46 -3.55 15.40 5.02
C LYS A 46 -4.89 14.76 5.34
N THR A 47 -5.84 14.97 4.44
CA THR A 47 -7.16 14.35 4.48
C THR A 47 -7.07 12.86 4.13
N LYS A 48 -8.11 12.10 4.50
CA LYS A 48 -8.23 10.67 4.14
C LYS A 48 -8.16 10.44 2.62
N ALA A 49 -8.74 11.33 1.82
CA ALA A 49 -8.74 11.22 0.36
C ALA A 49 -7.36 11.46 -0.23
N GLU A 50 -6.59 12.41 0.28
CA GLU A 50 -5.21 12.67 -0.14
C GLU A 50 -4.29 11.51 0.25
N ASN A 51 -4.43 10.97 1.46
CA ASN A 51 -3.66 9.79 1.88
C ASN A 51 -3.96 8.57 0.99
N LYS A 52 -5.22 8.36 0.62
CA LYS A 52 -5.59 7.31 -0.33
C LYS A 52 -4.95 7.53 -1.70
N LYS A 53 -4.96 8.76 -2.21
CA LYS A 53 -4.31 9.10 -3.49
C LYS A 53 -2.80 8.86 -3.44
N LEU A 54 -2.13 9.30 -2.38
CA LEU A 54 -0.68 9.12 -2.21
C LEU A 54 -0.26 7.65 -2.24
N LYS A 55 -1.02 6.76 -1.59
CA LYS A 55 -0.76 5.32 -1.64
C LYS A 55 -0.91 4.73 -3.03
N ILE A 56 -1.95 5.15 -3.76
CA ILE A 56 -2.17 4.75 -5.16
C ILE A 56 -1.02 5.23 -6.04
N ASP A 57 -0.62 6.50 -5.88
CA ASP A 57 0.47 7.09 -6.65
C ASP A 57 1.83 6.44 -6.31
N LEU A 58 2.06 6.07 -5.03
CA LEU A 58 3.24 5.32 -4.59
C LEU A 58 3.32 3.97 -5.28
N LEU A 59 2.25 3.16 -5.21
CA LEU A 59 2.24 1.86 -5.87
C LEU A 59 2.39 2.00 -7.39
N ALA A 60 1.73 2.98 -8.00
CA ALA A 60 1.89 3.23 -9.43
C ALA A 60 3.35 3.55 -9.80
N GLY A 61 4.06 4.30 -8.96
CA GLY A 61 5.50 4.56 -9.12
C GLY A 61 6.33 3.27 -9.07
N TRP A 62 6.06 2.40 -8.09
CA TRP A 62 6.77 1.12 -7.96
C TRP A 62 6.55 0.20 -9.16
N LEU A 63 5.31 0.09 -9.63
CA LEU A 63 4.97 -0.73 -10.79
C LEU A 63 5.55 -0.19 -12.11
N GLN A 64 5.80 1.11 -12.22
CA GLN A 64 6.41 1.72 -13.41
C GLN A 64 7.93 1.56 -13.46
N ARG A 65 8.59 1.65 -12.30
CA ARG A 65 10.06 1.60 -12.21
C ARG A 65 10.60 0.19 -12.03
N GLU A 66 9.75 -0.76 -11.65
CA GLU A 66 10.14 -2.14 -11.29
C GLU A 66 11.24 -2.17 -10.21
N ASP A 67 11.22 -1.19 -9.30
CA ASP A 67 12.25 -0.99 -8.27
C ASP A 67 11.97 -1.80 -7.00
N GLU A 68 10.71 -1.86 -6.58
CA GLU A 68 10.29 -2.42 -5.28
C GLU A 68 9.44 -3.69 -5.44
N ILE A 69 8.88 -3.91 -6.64
CA ILE A 69 8.03 -5.07 -6.95
C ILE A 69 8.52 -5.73 -8.24
N GLU A 70 9.06 -6.94 -8.11
CA GLU A 70 9.44 -7.75 -9.25
C GLU A 70 8.21 -8.34 -9.96
N MET A 71 8.18 -8.25 -11.30
CA MET A 71 7.17 -8.88 -12.14
C MET A 71 7.46 -10.38 -12.34
N ALA A 72 7.46 -11.11 -11.22
CA ALA A 72 7.97 -12.48 -11.10
C ALA A 72 7.27 -13.49 -12.02
N ASN A 73 6.03 -13.23 -12.45
CA ASN A 73 5.31 -14.09 -13.38
C ASN A 73 4.28 -13.33 -14.23
N ALA A 74 3.71 -14.02 -15.22
CA ALA A 74 2.73 -13.45 -16.14
C ALA A 74 1.45 -12.95 -15.44
N GLN A 75 1.02 -13.57 -14.35
CA GLN A 75 -0.18 -13.15 -13.61
C GLN A 75 0.06 -11.83 -12.86
N VAL A 76 1.22 -11.68 -12.22
CA VAL A 76 1.62 -10.43 -11.56
C VAL A 76 1.72 -9.30 -12.58
N ARG A 77 2.35 -9.56 -13.73
CA ARG A 77 2.50 -8.58 -14.81
C ARG A 77 1.15 -8.14 -15.37
N ALA A 78 0.24 -9.08 -15.63
CA ALA A 78 -1.12 -8.77 -16.06
C ALA A 78 -1.91 -7.96 -15.00
N MET A 79 -1.71 -8.23 -13.71
CA MET A 79 -2.33 -7.47 -12.64
C MET A 79 -1.80 -6.04 -12.56
N ALA A 80 -0.49 -5.84 -12.71
CA ALA A 80 0.15 -4.53 -12.76
C ALA A 80 -0.37 -3.71 -13.95
N GLU A 81 -0.42 -4.31 -15.15
CA GLU A 81 -0.99 -3.68 -16.35
C GLU A 81 -2.45 -3.28 -16.15
N ALA A 82 -3.26 -4.17 -15.57
CA ALA A 82 -4.67 -3.89 -15.27
C ALA A 82 -4.84 -2.73 -14.27
N TYR A 83 -3.97 -2.66 -13.25
CA TYR A 83 -3.93 -1.57 -12.29
C TYR A 83 -3.61 -0.24 -12.98
N MET A 84 -2.54 -0.19 -13.77
CA MET A 84 -2.11 1.01 -14.50
C MET A 84 -3.17 1.48 -15.51
N HIS A 85 -3.79 0.55 -16.23
CA HIS A 85 -4.86 0.86 -17.17
C HIS A 85 -6.09 1.47 -16.48
N ARG A 86 -6.48 0.98 -15.30
CA ARG A 86 -7.58 1.55 -14.51
C ARG A 86 -7.26 2.94 -13.95
N LEU A 87 -6.01 3.16 -13.54
CA LEU A 87 -5.55 4.47 -13.07
C LEU A 87 -5.68 5.54 -14.18
N THR A 88 -5.21 5.22 -15.39
CA THR A 88 -5.30 6.15 -16.54
C THR A 88 -6.73 6.43 -16.99
N LYS A 89 -7.63 5.43 -16.95
CA LYS A 89 -9.05 5.61 -17.25
C LYS A 89 -9.74 6.52 -16.22
N THR A 90 -9.41 6.37 -14.95
CA THR A 90 -9.97 7.23 -13.89
C THR A 90 -9.50 8.67 -14.05
N SER A 91 -8.24 8.88 -14.41
CA SER A 91 -7.69 10.21 -14.72
C SER A 91 -8.36 10.86 -15.94
N ARG A 92 -8.61 10.10 -17.01
CA ARG A 92 -9.31 10.59 -18.22
C ARG A 92 -10.77 10.95 -17.96
N ASN A 93 -11.51 10.14 -17.21
CA ASN A 93 -12.90 10.44 -16.88
C ASN A 93 -13.02 11.70 -15.99
N LYS A 94 -12.04 11.94 -15.10
CA LYS A 94 -11.98 13.18 -14.32
C LYS A 94 -11.76 14.42 -15.20
N LYS A 95 -10.92 14.34 -16.23
CA LYS A 95 -10.72 15.43 -17.20
C LYS A 95 -11.95 15.71 -18.06
N LEU A 96 -12.74 14.68 -18.39
CA LEU A 96 -13.99 14.86 -19.14
C LEU A 96 -15.12 15.47 -18.28
N ALA A 97 -15.09 15.27 -16.96
CA ALA A 97 -16.04 15.89 -16.03
C ALA A 97 -15.75 17.38 -15.74
N ASP A 98 -14.56 17.87 -16.11
CA ASP A 98 -14.13 19.26 -15.93
C ASP A 98 -14.60 20.20 -17.07
N THR A 99 -15.37 19.68 -18.05
CA THR A 99 -16.10 20.52 -19.00
C THR A 99 -17.41 21.02 -18.38
N PRO A 100 -17.73 22.32 -18.45
CA PRO A 100 -18.85 22.89 -17.72
C PRO A 100 -20.17 22.51 -18.39
N ARG A 101 -20.79 21.41 -17.93
CA ARG A 101 -22.24 21.21 -18.04
C ARG A 101 -22.72 20.47 -16.79
N GLY A 102 -23.55 21.19 -16.04
CA GLY A 102 -24.00 20.79 -14.72
C GLY A 102 -24.73 19.46 -14.71
N THR A 103 -24.40 18.66 -13.72
CA THR A 103 -25.35 17.94 -12.86
C THR A 103 -24.54 17.44 -11.68
N GLU A 104 -24.79 18.03 -10.51
CA GLU A 104 -24.30 17.50 -9.24
C GLU A 104 -24.80 16.06 -9.10
N LEU A 105 -23.86 15.12 -9.03
CA LEU A 105 -24.09 13.79 -8.50
C LEU A 105 -23.31 13.69 -7.20
N GLU A 106 -23.97 14.11 -6.12
CA GLU A 106 -23.67 13.65 -4.77
C GLU A 106 -23.65 12.12 -4.76
N GLY A 107 -22.51 11.52 -4.39
CA GLY A 107 -22.43 10.07 -4.26
C GLY A 107 -21.03 9.45 -4.28
N SER A 108 -20.12 9.96 -3.45
CA SER A 108 -18.78 9.39 -3.18
C SER A 108 -17.85 9.30 -4.41
N THR A 109 -16.80 10.11 -4.38
CA THR A 109 -15.61 10.05 -5.24
C THR A 109 -14.78 8.78 -4.98
N LYS A 110 -15.38 7.60 -5.13
CA LYS A 110 -14.68 6.31 -5.07
C LYS A 110 -13.82 6.18 -6.34
N LEU A 111 -12.53 6.48 -6.23
CA LEU A 111 -11.53 5.89 -7.14
C LEU A 111 -11.84 4.37 -7.24
N PRO A 112 -11.99 3.80 -8.44
CA PRO A 112 -12.52 2.45 -8.61
C PRO A 112 -11.56 1.39 -8.06
N LYS A 113 -11.78 0.88 -6.84
CA LYS A 113 -11.08 -0.27 -6.19
C LYS A 113 -9.54 -0.35 -6.37
N LEU A 114 -8.89 0.77 -6.65
CA LEU A 114 -7.43 0.86 -6.76
C LEU A 114 -6.79 0.92 -5.37
N ASP A 115 -7.53 1.46 -4.40
CA ASP A 115 -7.10 1.51 -3.01
C ASP A 115 -7.02 0.15 -2.35
N ASP A 116 -7.95 -0.78 -2.60
CA ASP A 116 -7.91 -2.10 -1.97
C ASP A 116 -6.62 -2.86 -2.34
N LEU A 117 -6.22 -2.80 -3.61
CA LEU A 117 -4.96 -3.39 -4.08
C LEU A 117 -3.74 -2.61 -3.56
N ALA A 118 -3.79 -1.26 -3.57
CA ALA A 118 -2.71 -0.46 -3.00
C ALA A 118 -2.52 -0.76 -1.50
N ASP A 119 -3.59 -0.74 -0.71
CA ASP A 119 -3.54 -0.95 0.73
C ASP A 119 -3.05 -2.37 1.06
N SER A 120 -3.56 -3.42 0.40
CA SER A 120 -3.14 -4.79 0.68
C SER A 120 -1.67 -5.05 0.34
N LEU A 121 -1.19 -4.53 -0.80
CA LEU A 121 0.20 -4.72 -1.22
C LEU A 121 1.17 -3.89 -0.37
N LEU A 122 0.87 -2.61 -0.13
CA LEU A 122 1.68 -1.76 0.74
C LEU A 122 1.72 -2.30 2.17
N GLN A 123 0.63 -2.87 2.67
CA GLN A 123 0.61 -3.53 3.98
C GLN A 123 1.55 -4.74 4.03
N GLY A 124 1.59 -5.55 2.96
CA GLY A 124 2.52 -6.68 2.85
C GLY A 124 3.98 -6.23 2.79
N VAL A 125 4.30 -5.22 1.98
CA VAL A 125 5.66 -4.68 1.86
C VAL A 125 6.14 -4.07 3.18
N ALA A 126 5.32 -3.23 3.82
CA ALA A 126 5.66 -2.66 5.12
C ALA A 126 5.91 -3.75 6.18
N PHE A 127 5.11 -4.82 6.18
CA PHE A 127 5.31 -5.93 7.09
C PHE A 127 6.67 -6.61 6.86
N LEU A 128 7.02 -6.93 5.61
CA LEU A 128 8.31 -7.57 5.29
C LEU A 128 9.51 -6.70 5.69
N GLU A 129 9.44 -5.39 5.44
CA GLU A 129 10.47 -4.44 5.88
C GLU A 129 10.59 -4.39 7.41
N TRP A 130 9.47 -4.36 8.13
CA TRP A 130 9.50 -4.36 9.60
C TRP A 130 10.03 -5.67 10.18
N GLU A 131 9.70 -6.83 9.60
CA GLU A 131 10.30 -8.10 10.01
C GLU A 131 11.81 -8.13 9.73
N GLY A 132 12.24 -7.65 8.56
CA GLY A 132 13.66 -7.52 8.21
C GLY A 132 14.43 -6.62 9.18
N ASN A 133 13.85 -5.47 9.52
CA ASN A 133 14.40 -4.51 10.48
C ASN A 133 14.54 -5.14 11.88
N LYS A 134 13.48 -5.81 12.36
CA LYS A 134 13.53 -6.54 13.64
C LYS A 134 14.62 -7.61 13.65
N ALA A 135 14.74 -8.39 12.57
CA ALA A 135 15.77 -9.42 12.45
C ALA A 135 17.19 -8.82 12.47
N SER A 136 17.40 -7.69 11.78
CA SER A 136 18.69 -6.97 11.80
C SER A 136 19.02 -6.46 13.21
N MET A 137 18.07 -5.85 13.91
CA MET A 137 18.26 -5.37 15.28
C MET A 137 18.62 -6.50 16.25
N LEU A 138 17.94 -7.65 16.15
CA LEU A 138 18.22 -8.82 16.99
C LEU A 138 19.62 -9.40 16.73
N LYS A 139 20.12 -9.30 15.50
CA LYS A 139 21.42 -9.85 15.11
C LYS A 139 22.58 -8.91 15.41
N ASN A 140 22.41 -7.62 15.14
CA ASN A 140 23.49 -6.64 15.06
C ASN A 140 23.45 -5.57 16.16
N GLY A 141 22.46 -5.60 17.05
CA GLY A 141 22.22 -4.55 18.02
C GLY A 141 21.34 -3.42 17.48
N VAL A 142 20.92 -2.52 18.37
CA VAL A 142 20.02 -1.38 18.05
C VAL A 142 20.78 -0.31 17.27
N GLU A 143 22.08 -0.23 17.47
CA GLU A 143 23.03 0.72 16.91
C GLU A 143 23.09 0.58 15.39
N ALA A 144 23.10 -0.67 14.89
CA ALA A 144 23.06 -0.97 13.45
C ALA A 144 21.76 -0.51 12.76
N PHE A 145 20.72 -0.19 13.52
CA PHE A 145 19.43 0.29 13.00
C PHE A 145 19.35 1.82 12.93
N ILE A 146 20.07 2.53 13.80
CA ILE A 146 20.07 4.01 13.86
C ILE A 146 20.84 4.57 12.65
N ASP A 147 21.98 3.98 12.30
CA ASP A 147 22.83 4.44 11.18
C ASP A 147 22.17 4.29 9.80
N LEU A 148 21.16 3.43 9.66
CA LEU A 148 20.43 3.22 8.41
C LEU A 148 19.34 4.27 8.15
N HIS A 149 18.95 5.07 9.16
CA HIS A 149 17.79 5.96 9.08
C HIS A 149 18.11 7.42 9.49
N GLU A 150 19.38 7.77 9.72
CA GLU A 150 19.88 9.15 9.72
C GLU A 150 20.37 9.57 8.32
N ILE A 151 19.44 9.87 7.39
CA ILE A 151 19.69 10.71 6.20
C ILE A 151 18.47 11.61 5.97
#